data_AF-A0A4P7C3C5-F1
#
_entry.id   AF-A0A4P7C3C5-F1
#
_cell.length_a   1.000
_cell.length_b   1.000
_cell.length_c   1.000
_cell.angle_alpha   90.00
_cell.angle_beta   90.00
_cell.angle_gamma   90.00
#
_symmetry.space_group_name_H-M   'P 1'
#
loop_
_entity.id
_entity.type
_entity.pdbx_description
1 polymer ?
#
loop_
_entity_poly.entity_id
_entity_poly.type
_entity_poly.pdbx_seq_one_letter_code
_entity_poly.pdbx_strand_id
1 'polypeptide(L)'
;MRAIALSEVETRTLEEVVKNHHHARQRMRAHGLLLSHRGFKIDEIAQAYAVDRETVVRWFNRWEQWGIVGLQDQVRSGRPEKLTPPRARMGATTI
;
A
#
# COMPACT_ATOMS: atom_id res chain seq x y z
N MET A 1 20.85 -1.17 -7.61
CA MET A 1 19.86 -2.20 -7.97
C MET A 1 19.36 -2.79 -6.67
N ARG A 2 18.08 -2.64 -6.33
CA ARG A 2 17.52 -3.22 -5.10
C ARG A 2 16.59 -4.36 -5.51
N ALA A 3 16.84 -5.54 -4.98
CA ALA A 3 16.00 -6.72 -5.10
C ALA A 3 15.47 -7.07 -3.71
N ILE A 4 14.32 -7.74 -3.66
CA ILE A 4 13.76 -8.23 -2.40
C ILE A 4 14.04 -9.73 -2.26
N ALA A 5 14.56 -10.13 -1.10
CA ALA A 5 14.71 -11.54 -0.75
C ALA A 5 13.48 -11.97 0.04
N LEU A 6 12.68 -12.87 -0.53
CA LEU A 6 11.50 -13.44 0.11
C LEU A 6 11.85 -14.83 0.62
N SER A 7 11.34 -15.17 1.81
CA SER A 7 11.30 -16.54 2.29
C SER A 7 10.28 -17.37 1.50
N GLU A 8 10.33 -18.69 1.67
CA GLU A 8 9.35 -19.61 1.07
C GLU A 8 7.91 -19.28 1.52
N VAL A 9 7.71 -18.96 2.80
CA VAL A 9 6.41 -18.61 3.38
C VAL A 9 5.88 -17.30 2.79
N GLU A 10 6.74 -16.29 2.65
CA GLU A 10 6.37 -15.01 2.05
C GLU A 10 6.04 -15.16 0.56
N THR A 11 6.84 -15.94 -0.17
CA THR A 11 6.62 -16.25 -1.58
C THR A 11 5.26 -16.90 -1.77
N ARG A 12 4.95 -17.96 -0.99
CA ARG A 12 3.66 -18.64 -1.04
C ARG A 12 2.50 -17.70 -0.69
N THR A 13 2.68 -16.84 0.31
CA THR A 13 1.68 -15.85 0.70
C THR A 13 1.38 -14.88 -0.44
N LEU A 14 2.43 -14.37 -1.10
CA LEU A 14 2.29 -13.45 -2.23
C LEU A 14 1.66 -14.13 -3.45
N GLU A 15 1.98 -15.40 -3.71
CA GLU A 15 1.34 -16.18 -4.77
C GLU A 15 -0.16 -16.36 -4.52
N GLU A 16 -0.57 -16.64 -3.28
CA GLU A 16 -1.98 -16.71 -2.90
C GLU A 16 -2.67 -15.35 -3.05
N VAL A 17 -2.02 -14.24 -2.70
CA VAL A 17 -2.55 -12.89 -2.93
C VAL A 17 -2.75 -12.66 -4.43
N VAL A 18 -1.77 -13.00 -5.27
CA VAL A 18 -1.89 -12.83 -6.73
C VAL A 18 -3.04 -13.65 -7.31
N LYS A 19 -3.28 -14.86 -6.82
CA LYS A 19 -4.33 -15.75 -7.32
C LYS A 19 -5.73 -15.32 -6.85
N ASN A 20 -5.87 -15.04 -5.55
CA ASN A 20 -7.17 -15.06 -4.88
C ASN A 20 -7.62 -13.69 -4.36
N HIS A 21 -6.74 -12.69 -4.28
CA HIS A 21 -7.10 -11.43 -3.65
C HIS A 21 -8.05 -10.61 -4.53
N HIS A 22 -9.17 -10.15 -3.97
CA HIS A 22 -10.22 -9.42 -4.70
C HIS A 22 -9.75 -8.05 -5.25
N HIS A 23 -8.89 -7.32 -4.53
CA HIS A 23 -8.35 -6.05 -4.99
C HIS A 23 -7.20 -6.19 -6.00
N ALA A 24 -7.43 -5.71 -7.23
CA ALA A 24 -6.45 -5.76 -8.32
C ALA A 24 -5.11 -5.07 -8.00
N ARG A 25 -5.14 -3.95 -7.28
CA ARG A 25 -3.92 -3.23 -6.89
C ARG A 25 -3.05 -4.04 -5.92
N GLN A 26 -3.65 -4.83 -5.04
CA GLN A 26 -2.89 -5.69 -4.14
C GLN A 26 -2.26 -6.88 -4.88
N ARG A 27 -3.01 -7.49 -5.83
CA ARG A 27 -2.47 -8.52 -6.74
C ARG A 27 -1.26 -7.99 -7.52
N MET A 28 -1.40 -6.80 -8.08
CA MET A 28 -0.33 -6.13 -8.84
C MET A 28 0.93 -5.92 -7.99
N ARG A 29 0.78 -5.36 -6.78
CA ARG A 29 1.90 -5.13 -5.85
C ARG A 29 2.57 -6.43 -5.43
N ALA A 30 1.77 -7.45 -5.11
CA ALA A 30 2.27 -8.78 -4.75
C ALA A 30 3.07 -9.41 -5.90
N HIS A 31 2.56 -9.31 -7.12
CA HIS A 31 3.25 -9.80 -8.30
C HIS A 31 4.56 -9.05 -8.55
N GLY A 32 4.58 -7.72 -8.36
CA GLY A 32 5.82 -6.93 -8.44
C GLY A 32 6.92 -7.39 -7.46
N LEU A 33 6.55 -7.76 -6.23
CA LEU A 33 7.48 -8.32 -5.24
C LEU A 33 8.03 -9.68 -5.69
N LEU A 34 7.16 -10.56 -6.20
CA LEU A 34 7.57 -11.87 -6.75
C LEU A 34 8.51 -11.73 -7.95
N LEU A 35 8.26 -10.77 -8.84
CA LEU A 35 9.13 -10.50 -9.99
C LEU A 35 10.52 -10.04 -9.52
N SER A 36 10.58 -9.12 -8.56
CA SER A 36 11.84 -8.67 -7.97
C SER A 36 12.63 -9.81 -7.34
N HIS A 37 11.95 -10.72 -6.64
CA HIS A 37 12.56 -11.91 -6.07
C HIS A 37 13.10 -12.88 -7.14
N ARG A 38 12.47 -12.93 -8.31
CA ARG A 38 12.93 -13.70 -9.48
C ARG A 38 14.05 -13.03 -10.28
N GLY A 39 14.51 -11.85 -9.85
CA GLY A 39 15.64 -11.13 -10.46
C GLY A 39 15.27 -9.98 -11.41
N PHE A 40 13.99 -9.66 -11.56
CA PHE A 40 13.57 -8.50 -12.36
C PHE A 40 13.96 -7.19 -11.65
N LYS A 41 14.43 -6.23 -12.43
CA LYS A 41 14.80 -4.89 -11.93
C LYS A 41 13.55 -4.08 -11.65
N ILE A 42 13.66 -3.16 -10.70
CA ILE A 42 12.60 -2.21 -10.35
C ILE A 42 12.13 -1.44 -11.59
N ASP A 43 13.03 -1.08 -12.49
CA ASP A 43 12.70 -0.32 -13.70
C ASP A 43 11.85 -1.15 -14.68
N GLU A 44 12.15 -2.46 -14.79
CA GLU A 44 11.36 -3.40 -15.63
C GLU A 44 9.96 -3.61 -15.04
N ILE A 45 9.87 -3.73 -13.71
CA ILE A 45 8.59 -3.86 -12.99
C ILE A 45 7.77 -2.56 -13.12
N ALA A 46 8.42 -1.41 -12.99
CA ALA A 46 7.79 -0.10 -13.13
C ALA A 46 7.22 0.08 -14.54
N GLN A 47 7.99 -0.29 -15.57
CA GLN A 47 7.56 -0.29 -16.96
C GLN A 47 6.39 -1.25 -17.20
N ALA A 48 6.46 -2.49 -16.69
CA ALA A 48 5.42 -3.50 -16.86
C ALA A 48 4.05 -3.06 -16.32
N TYR A 49 4.04 -2.25 -15.25
CA TYR A 49 2.81 -1.74 -14.63
C TYR A 49 2.49 -0.28 -14.95
N ALA A 50 3.28 0.38 -15.83
CA ALA A 50 3.18 1.80 -16.15
C ALA A 50 3.11 2.69 -14.89
N VAL A 51 3.96 2.40 -13.90
CA VAL A 51 4.12 3.18 -12.67
C VAL A 51 5.52 3.76 -12.56
N ASP A 52 5.70 4.71 -11.65
CA ASP A 52 7.03 5.24 -11.36
C ASP A 52 7.87 4.25 -10.53
N ARG A 53 9.19 4.28 -10.73
CA ARG A 53 10.17 3.49 -9.98
C ARG A 53 10.02 3.67 -8.46
N GLU A 54 9.79 4.89 -7.97
CA GLU A 54 9.57 5.17 -6.55
C GLU A 54 8.31 4.48 -6.01
N THR A 55 7.30 4.29 -6.87
CA THR A 55 6.07 3.59 -6.49
C THR A 55 6.37 2.12 -6.19
N VAL A 56 7.19 1.47 -7.03
CA VAL A 56 7.63 0.08 -6.80
C VAL A 56 8.50 -0.01 -5.56
N VAL A 57 9.45 0.91 -5.37
CA VAL A 57 10.27 1.01 -4.15
C VAL A 57 9.40 1.12 -2.89
N ARG A 58 8.33 1.92 -2.95
CA ARG A 58 7.38 2.08 -1.85
C ARG A 58 6.63 0.79 -1.54
N TRP A 59 6.30 -0.04 -2.54
CA TRP A 59 5.72 -1.36 -2.31
C TRP A 59 6.67 -2.25 -1.52
N PHE A 60 7.96 -2.23 -1.86
CA PHE A 60 8.98 -3.06 -1.19
C PHE A 60 9.18 -2.61 0.26
N ASN A 61 9.34 -1.31 0.49
CA ASN A 61 9.46 -0.75 1.85
C ASN A 61 8.25 -1.11 2.72
N ARG A 62 7.05 -1.04 2.15
CA ARG A 62 5.83 -1.37 2.90
C ARG A 62 5.71 -2.85 3.19
N TRP A 63 6.12 -3.71 2.25
CA TRP A 63 6.18 -5.15 2.49
C TRP A 63 7.16 -5.49 3.61
N GLU A 64 8.39 -4.98 3.55
CA GLU A 64 9.41 -5.25 4.58
C GLU A 64 8.99 -4.75 5.97
N GLN A 65 8.26 -3.63 6.04
CA GLN A 65 7.86 -3.03 7.31
C GLN A 65 6.53 -3.59 7.86
N TRP A 66 5.57 -3.99 7.01
CA TRP A 66 4.20 -4.33 7.43
C TRP A 66 3.68 -5.67 6.86
N GLY A 67 4.47 -6.39 6.07
CA GLY A 67 4.06 -7.61 5.39
C GLY A 67 2.84 -7.41 4.50
N ILE A 68 1.87 -8.33 4.61
CA ILE A 68 0.65 -8.34 3.79
C ILE A 68 -0.20 -7.06 3.95
N VAL A 69 -0.19 -6.43 5.13
CA VAL A 69 -0.87 -5.17 5.38
C VAL A 69 -0.27 -4.04 4.54
N GLY A 70 1.03 -4.11 4.26
CA GLY A 70 1.76 -3.16 3.41
C GLY A 70 1.30 -3.14 1.95
N LEU A 71 0.64 -4.20 1.47
CA LEU A 71 0.09 -4.27 0.12
C LEU A 71 -1.21 -3.48 -0.03
N GLN A 72 -1.91 -3.26 1.07
CA GLN A 72 -3.19 -2.57 1.08
C GLN A 72 -3.04 -1.10 0.67
N ASP A 73 -4.09 -0.54 0.09
CA ASP A 73 -4.15 0.91 -0.01
C ASP A 73 -4.34 1.49 1.39
N GLN A 74 -3.46 2.42 1.74
CA GLN A 74 -3.71 3.26 2.89
C GLN A 74 -4.97 4.06 2.59
N VAL A 75 -5.90 4.08 3.56
CA VAL A 75 -6.97 5.06 3.58
C VAL A 75 -6.27 6.40 3.46
N ARG A 76 -6.41 7.06 2.31
CA ARG A 76 -6.02 8.45 2.20
C ARG A 76 -6.92 9.14 3.21
N SER A 77 -6.37 9.56 4.34
CA SER A 77 -7.02 10.58 5.14
C SER A 77 -7.18 11.75 4.17
N GLY A 78 -8.40 11.88 3.63
CA GLY A 78 -8.77 13.07 2.88
C GLY A 78 -8.50 14.27 3.77
N ARG A 79 -8.41 15.46 3.17
CA ARG A 79 -8.33 16.75 3.89
C ARG A 79 -9.15 16.64 5.19
N PRO A 80 -8.56 16.86 6.39
CA PRO A 80 -9.30 16.74 7.63
C PRO A 80 -10.59 17.54 7.48
N GLU A 81 -11.72 16.85 7.67
CA GLU A 81 -13.03 17.48 7.68
C GLU A 81 -12.93 18.63 8.69
N LYS A 82 -13.21 19.86 8.24
CA LYS A 82 -13.24 21.01 9.14
C LYS A 82 -14.38 20.76 10.11
N LEU A 83 -14.07 20.12 11.24
CA LEU A 83 -14.94 19.96 12.37
C LEU A 83 -15.23 21.38 12.87
N THR A 84 -16.31 21.96 12.37
CA THR A 84 -16.87 23.19 12.94
C THR A 84 -17.53 22.71 14.23
N PRO A 85 -17.01 23.02 15.44
CA PRO A 85 -17.75 22.67 16.63
C PRO A 85 -19.08 23.41 16.57
N PRO A 86 -20.23 22.75 16.82
CA PRO A 86 -21.47 23.46 17.04
C PRO A 86 -21.24 24.42 18.21
N ARG A 87 -21.33 25.72 17.91
CA ARG A 87 -21.22 26.80 18.89
C ARG A 87 -22.21 26.51 20.00
N ALA A 88 -21.69 26.10 21.16
CA ALA A 88 -22.44 25.99 22.39
C ALA A 88 -23.09 27.36 22.66
N ARG A 89 -24.41 27.40 22.55
CA ARG A 89 -25.25 28.49 23.04
C ARG A 89 -25.58 28.11 24.48
N MET A 90 -24.61 28.33 25.35
CA MET A 90 -24.87 28.43 26.78
C MET A 90 -25.73 29.67 27.01
N GLY A 91 -26.81 29.47 27.75
CA GLY A 91 -27.75 30.51 28.10
C GLY A 91 -27.07 31.65 28.86
N ALA A 92 -27.55 32.86 28.59
CA ALA A 92 -27.40 33.98 29.50
C ALA A 92 -28.81 34.46 29.85
N THR A 93 -29.21 34.13 31.07
CA THR A 93 -30.19 34.85 31.88
C THR A 93 -29.95 36.36 31.86
N THR A 94 -31.00 37.16 31.71
CA THR A 94 -31.19 38.60 32.02
C THR A 94 -32.54 38.98 31.39
N ILE A 95 -33.61 39.51 32.02
CA ILE A 95 -33.99 40.02 33.34
C ILE A 95 -35.44 39.58 33.57
#